data_AF-A0A1E1WCP5-F1
#
_entry.id   AF-A0A1E1WCP5-F1
#
_cell.length_a   1.000
_cell.length_b   1.000
_cell.length_c   1.000
_cell.angle_alpha   90.00
_cell.angle_beta   90.00
_cell.angle_gamma   90.00
#
_symmetry.space_group_name_H-M   'P 1'
#
loop_
_entity.id
_entity.type
_entity.pdbx_description
1 polymer ?
#
loop_
_entity_poly.entity_id
_entity_poly.type
_entity_poly.pdbx_seq_one_letter_code
_entity_poly.pdbx_strand_id
1 'polypeptide(L)'
;ICLICLVWGSEFILGCQQMTIAGAVSHWYFRGPNAHSPVLYSIGKLVKYHLGSVAKGSFLITLFKIPRLILTYLHAKLSARAEKGSDCAKCGLKCGICCFYCLEKFIRYLNHNAYTIITIERVHFCKAAAKAFSTIVSNALQVATINSIGDFILFLGKCIVTAVTGIIGLLLLKRNSDLHFFAVPTLVICIFAFFIAHCILSLYEMVVDSLFLCVCEDKNLNGDEGKWKTSRLSDLGAKKPEIDEGAEMQNLQNK
;
A
#
# COMPACT_ATOMS: atom_id res chain seq x y z
N ILE A 1 6.09 -28.55 2.92
CA ILE A 1 4.82 -28.16 3.59
C ILE A 1 5.04 -27.04 4.59
N CYS A 2 5.92 -27.18 5.61
CA CYS A 2 6.14 -26.13 6.63
C CYS A 2 6.50 -24.75 6.06
N LEU A 3 7.41 -24.66 5.07
CA LEU A 3 7.78 -23.39 4.45
C LEU A 3 6.59 -22.70 3.74
N ILE A 4 5.74 -23.49 3.07
CA ILE A 4 4.55 -22.96 2.38
C ILE A 4 3.56 -22.42 3.42
N CYS A 5 3.34 -23.14 4.52
CA CYS A 5 2.50 -22.69 5.62
C CYS A 5 3.04 -21.43 6.30
N LEU A 6 4.36 -21.31 6.48
CA LEU A 6 4.99 -20.11 7.05
C LEU A 6 4.85 -18.90 6.11
N VAL A 7 5.08 -19.08 4.81
CA VAL A 7 4.91 -18.02 3.82
C VAL A 7 3.45 -17.57 3.77
N TRP A 8 2.51 -18.51 3.66
CA TRP A 8 1.10 -18.19 3.65
C TRP A 8 0.64 -17.52 4.94
N GLY A 9 1.06 -18.05 6.09
CA GLY A 9 0.76 -17.48 7.41
C GLY A 9 1.26 -16.05 7.54
N SER A 10 2.46 -15.73 7.02
CA SER A 10 2.97 -14.36 7.01
C SER A 10 2.12 -13.41 6.16
N GLU A 11 1.68 -13.85 4.97
CA GLU A 11 0.80 -13.08 4.11
C GLU A 11 -0.61 -12.93 4.72
N PHE A 12 -1.07 -13.93 5.46
CA PHE A 12 -2.35 -13.90 6.16
C PHE A 12 -2.33 -12.86 7.29
N ILE A 13 -1.27 -12.84 8.10
CA ILE A 13 -1.09 -11.84 9.17
C ILE A 13 -1.03 -10.43 8.59
N LEU A 14 -0.26 -10.22 7.50
CA LEU A 14 -0.21 -8.93 6.80
C LEU A 14 -1.58 -8.53 6.24
N GLY A 15 -2.34 -9.49 5.69
CA GLY A 15 -3.70 -9.24 5.22
C GLY A 15 -4.67 -8.87 6.35
N CYS A 16 -4.55 -9.49 7.52
CA CYS A 16 -5.31 -9.13 8.72
C CYS A 16 -5.01 -7.70 9.17
N GLN A 17 -3.73 -7.29 9.14
CA GLN A 17 -3.32 -5.92 9.43
C GLN A 17 -3.95 -4.93 8.43
N GLN A 18 -3.83 -5.20 7.13
CA GLN A 18 -4.41 -4.34 6.08
C GLN A 18 -5.92 -4.19 6.22
N MET A 19 -6.64 -5.31 6.41
CA MET A 19 -8.09 -5.31 6.63
C MET A 19 -8.48 -4.52 7.90
N THR A 20 -7.69 -4.63 8.97
CA THR A 20 -7.93 -3.90 10.21
C THR A 20 -7.79 -2.40 10.01
N ILE A 21 -6.72 -1.96 9.35
CA ILE A 21 -6.46 -0.54 9.05
C ILE A 21 -7.58 0.00 8.16
N ALA A 22 -7.88 -0.68 7.06
CA ALA A 22 -8.94 -0.29 6.14
C ALA A 22 -10.32 -0.18 6.82
N GLY A 23 -10.64 -1.14 7.70
CA GLY A 23 -11.89 -1.14 8.45
C GLY A 23 -11.95 -0.02 9.50
N ALA A 24 -10.82 0.34 10.11
CA ALA A 24 -10.75 1.45 11.06
C ALA A 24 -10.90 2.80 10.33
N VAL A 25 -10.21 2.96 9.19
CA VAL A 25 -10.26 4.16 8.35
C VAL A 25 -11.66 4.37 7.79
N SER A 26 -12.26 3.35 7.17
CA SER A 26 -13.64 3.45 6.66
C SER A 26 -14.64 3.73 7.78
N HIS A 27 -14.51 3.07 8.94
CA HIS A 27 -15.38 3.34 10.08
C HIS A 27 -15.30 4.80 10.55
N TRP A 28 -14.09 5.33 10.67
CA TRP A 28 -13.86 6.72 11.06
C TRP A 28 -14.37 7.70 9.99
N TYR A 29 -14.08 7.44 8.72
CA TYR A 29 -14.50 8.29 7.59
C TYR A 29 -16.03 8.44 7.53
N PHE A 30 -16.75 7.33 7.57
CA PHE A 30 -18.22 7.35 7.43
C PHE A 30 -18.95 7.77 8.70
N ARG A 31 -18.39 7.56 9.91
CA ARG A 31 -19.05 7.97 11.18
C ARG A 31 -18.57 9.28 11.78
N GLY A 32 -17.43 9.82 11.34
CA GLY A 32 -16.87 11.07 11.85
C GLY A 32 -16.61 11.02 13.37
N PRO A 33 -16.89 12.11 14.13
CA PRO A 33 -16.51 12.23 15.55
C PRO A 33 -17.18 11.19 16.47
N ASN A 34 -18.25 10.52 16.02
CA ASN A 34 -18.94 9.47 16.79
C ASN A 34 -18.32 8.06 16.61
N ALA A 35 -17.21 7.95 15.89
CA ALA A 35 -16.48 6.70 15.67
C ALA A 35 -15.68 6.30 16.93
N HIS A 36 -16.36 5.76 17.95
CA HIS A 36 -15.70 5.25 19.14
C HIS A 36 -14.94 3.95 18.84
N SER A 37 -13.65 3.91 19.22
CA SER A 37 -12.78 2.74 19.12
C SER A 37 -12.78 2.06 17.73
N PRO A 38 -12.47 2.79 16.64
CA PRO A 38 -12.56 2.28 15.27
C PRO A 38 -11.66 1.05 15.04
N VAL A 39 -10.52 0.99 15.72
CA VAL A 39 -9.58 -0.13 15.64
C VAL A 39 -10.16 -1.39 16.26
N LEU A 40 -10.67 -1.32 17.50
CA LEU A 40 -11.27 -2.50 18.16
C LEU A 40 -12.52 -2.98 17.42
N TYR A 41 -13.34 -2.04 16.93
CA TYR A 41 -14.48 -2.37 16.09
C TYR A 41 -14.05 -3.13 14.82
N SER A 42 -13.03 -2.63 14.14
CA SER A 42 -12.48 -3.25 12.92
C SER A 42 -11.91 -4.64 13.19
N ILE A 43 -11.13 -4.83 14.26
CA ILE A 43 -10.61 -6.14 14.68
C ILE A 43 -11.77 -7.11 14.97
N GLY A 44 -12.79 -6.67 15.72
CA GLY A 44 -13.97 -7.48 16.01
C GLY A 44 -14.71 -7.90 14.74
N LYS A 45 -14.80 -7.02 13.74
CA LYS A 45 -15.38 -7.34 12.42
C LYS A 45 -14.51 -8.27 11.60
N LEU A 46 -13.18 -8.07 11.61
CA LEU A 46 -12.22 -8.94 10.95
C LEU A 46 -12.40 -10.39 11.42
N VAL A 47 -12.32 -10.61 12.73
CA VAL A 47 -12.39 -11.95 13.34
C VAL A 47 -13.75 -12.61 13.09
N LYS A 48 -14.85 -11.85 13.14
CA LYS A 48 -16.20 -12.40 12.97
C LYS A 48 -16.60 -12.64 11.51
N TYR A 49 -16.17 -11.79 10.56
CA TYR A 49 -16.76 -11.76 9.22
C TYR A 49 -15.76 -11.77 8.06
N HIS A 50 -14.52 -11.31 8.24
CA HIS A 50 -13.62 -11.06 7.10
C HIS A 50 -12.41 -12.02 7.00
N LEU A 51 -12.22 -12.93 7.96
CA LEU A 51 -11.13 -13.92 7.91
C LEU A 51 -11.10 -14.74 6.61
N GLY A 52 -12.27 -15.13 6.08
CA GLY A 52 -12.35 -15.88 4.82
C GLY A 52 -11.85 -15.09 3.61
N SER A 53 -12.17 -13.80 3.53
CA SER A 53 -11.67 -12.91 2.47
C SER A 53 -10.17 -12.69 2.58
N VAL A 54 -9.65 -12.52 3.80
CA VAL A 54 -8.21 -12.38 4.05
C VAL A 54 -7.45 -13.67 3.74
N ALA A 55 -8.02 -14.83 4.09
CA ALA A 55 -7.47 -16.14 3.73
C ALA A 55 -7.35 -16.31 2.21
N LYS A 56 -8.41 -15.94 1.48
CA LYS A 56 -8.43 -16.00 0.01
C LYS A 56 -7.39 -15.07 -0.62
N GLY A 57 -7.31 -13.83 -0.17
CA GLY A 57 -6.33 -12.86 -0.68
C GLY A 57 -4.88 -13.27 -0.40
N SER A 58 -4.57 -13.61 0.85
CA SER A 58 -3.22 -14.07 1.25
C SER A 58 -2.79 -15.35 0.54
N PHE A 59 -3.71 -16.27 0.30
CA PHE A 59 -3.46 -17.47 -0.50
C PHE A 59 -3.11 -17.11 -1.95
N LEU A 60 -3.85 -16.17 -2.55
CA LEU A 60 -3.59 -15.71 -3.92
C LEU A 60 -2.19 -15.09 -4.06
N ILE A 61 -1.74 -14.27 -3.10
CA ILE A 61 -0.37 -13.74 -3.09
C ILE A 61 0.63 -14.89 -3.03
N THR A 62 0.41 -15.85 -2.14
CA THR A 62 1.31 -16.98 -1.93
C THR A 62 1.45 -17.85 -3.18
N LEU A 63 0.35 -18.03 -3.92
CA LEU A 63 0.31 -18.78 -5.17
C LEU A 63 1.29 -18.23 -6.22
N PHE A 64 1.48 -16.91 -6.28
CA PHE A 64 2.44 -16.27 -7.20
C PHE A 64 3.83 -16.08 -6.59
N LYS A 65 3.92 -15.97 -5.27
CA LYS A 65 5.19 -15.82 -4.53
C LYS A 65 6.03 -17.10 -4.55
N ILE A 66 5.41 -18.28 -4.46
CA ILE A 66 6.13 -19.57 -4.47
C ILE A 66 6.86 -19.82 -5.80
N PRO A 67 6.21 -19.71 -6.99
CA PRO A 67 6.90 -19.83 -8.26
C PRO A 67 8.08 -18.88 -8.41
N ARG A 68 7.92 -17.62 -7.98
CA ARG A 68 9.02 -16.63 -7.97
C ARG A 68 10.21 -17.13 -7.15
N LEU A 69 9.96 -17.62 -5.92
CA LEU A 69 11.01 -18.14 -5.04
C LEU A 69 11.73 -19.34 -5.67
N ILE A 70 10.98 -20.24 -6.31
CA ILE A 70 11.53 -21.39 -7.04
C ILE A 70 12.41 -20.91 -8.19
N LEU A 71 11.93 -20.01 -9.06
CA LEU A 71 12.69 -19.48 -10.19
C LEU A 71 13.96 -18.75 -9.74
N THR A 72 13.89 -17.95 -8.67
CA THR A 72 15.07 -17.28 -8.08
C THR A 72 16.07 -18.31 -7.54
N TYR A 73 15.61 -19.36 -6.88
CA TYR A 73 16.48 -20.44 -6.41
C TYR A 73 17.17 -21.19 -7.57
N LEU A 74 16.42 -21.51 -8.64
CA LEU A 74 16.98 -22.14 -9.84
C LEU A 74 18.02 -21.23 -10.50
N HIS A 75 17.73 -19.94 -10.65
CA HIS A 75 18.65 -18.97 -11.22
C HIS A 75 19.94 -18.85 -10.39
N ALA A 76 19.84 -18.80 -9.06
CA ALA A 76 21.01 -18.77 -8.18
C ALA A 76 21.86 -20.04 -8.30
N LYS A 77 21.22 -21.22 -8.33
CA LYS A 77 21.92 -22.51 -8.43
C LYS A 77 22.59 -22.73 -9.79
N LEU A 78 21.95 -22.29 -10.87
CA LEU A 78 22.51 -22.35 -12.22
C LEU A 78 23.64 -21.33 -12.42
N SER A 79 23.51 -20.14 -11.83
CA SER A 79 24.58 -19.13 -11.86
C SER A 79 25.81 -19.55 -11.06
N ALA A 80 25.64 -20.37 -10.02
CA ALA A 80 26.75 -20.95 -9.27
C ALA A 80 27.46 -22.13 -9.98
N ARG A 81 26.83 -22.75 -10.97
CA ARG A 81 27.37 -23.89 -11.75
C ARG A 81 27.76 -23.50 -13.18
N ALA A 82 28.18 -22.25 -13.36
CA ALA A 82 28.17 -21.49 -14.61
C ALA A 82 28.97 -22.06 -15.81
N GLU A 83 29.71 -23.16 -15.69
CA GLU A 83 30.54 -23.65 -16.80
C GLU A 83 29.75 -24.33 -17.95
N LYS A 84 28.45 -24.63 -17.81
CA LYS A 84 27.70 -25.40 -18.83
C LYS A 84 26.31 -24.86 -19.22
N GLY A 85 25.94 -23.64 -18.82
CA GLY A 85 24.59 -23.10 -19.07
C GLY A 85 24.50 -22.19 -20.30
N SER A 86 23.58 -22.46 -21.22
CA SER A 86 23.24 -21.57 -22.35
C SER A 86 22.74 -20.20 -21.87
N ASP A 87 23.21 -19.11 -22.49
CA ASP A 87 22.80 -17.74 -22.16
C ASP A 87 21.30 -17.49 -22.39
N CYS A 88 20.68 -18.23 -23.32
CA CYS A 88 19.23 -18.18 -23.54
C CYS A 88 18.45 -18.67 -22.32
N ALA A 89 18.93 -19.70 -21.61
CA ALA A 89 18.29 -20.21 -20.40
C ALA A 89 18.39 -19.23 -19.22
N LYS A 90 19.51 -18.52 -19.09
CA LYS A 90 19.70 -17.46 -18.08
C LYS A 90 18.76 -16.28 -18.34
N CYS A 91 18.66 -15.86 -19.60
CA CYS A 91 17.75 -14.78 -20.01
C CYS A 91 16.29 -15.13 -19.72
N GLY A 92 15.84 -16.33 -20.10
CA GLY A 92 14.48 -16.81 -19.82
C GLY A 92 14.14 -16.86 -18.33
N LEU A 93 15.06 -17.34 -17.48
CA LEU A 93 14.88 -17.35 -16.03
C LEU A 93 14.77 -15.94 -15.44
N LYS A 94 15.62 -15.01 -15.87
CA LYS A 94 15.57 -13.61 -15.42
C LYS A 94 14.25 -12.94 -15.81
N CYS A 95 13.78 -13.17 -17.03
CA CYS A 95 12.48 -12.68 -17.50
C CYS A 95 11.34 -13.26 -16.65
N GLY A 96 11.31 -14.57 -16.43
CA GLY A 96 10.29 -15.22 -15.58
C GLY A 96 10.28 -14.67 -14.15
N ILE A 97 11.45 -14.47 -13.53
CA ILE A 97 11.54 -13.87 -12.19
C ILE A 97 10.94 -12.46 -12.19
N CYS A 98 11.23 -11.65 -13.21
CA CYS A 98 10.68 -10.31 -13.34
C CYS A 98 9.15 -10.33 -13.50
N CYS A 99 8.61 -11.18 -14.37
CA CYS A 99 7.16 -11.30 -14.56
C CYS A 99 6.43 -11.69 -13.28
N PHE A 100 6.92 -12.71 -12.56
CA PHE A 100 6.33 -13.12 -11.30
C PHE A 100 6.53 -12.08 -10.18
N TYR A 101 7.63 -11.32 -10.20
CA TYR A 101 7.82 -10.18 -9.30
C TYR A 101 6.74 -9.12 -9.51
N CYS A 102 6.54 -8.69 -10.76
CA CYS A 102 5.55 -7.68 -11.11
C CYS A 102 4.13 -8.17 -10.78
N LEU A 103 3.82 -9.43 -11.10
CA LEU A 103 2.53 -10.02 -10.79
C LEU A 103 2.27 -10.12 -9.28
N GLU A 104 3.26 -10.57 -8.50
CA GLU A 104 3.13 -10.60 -7.03
C GLU A 104 2.86 -9.19 -6.47
N LYS A 105 3.59 -8.18 -6.95
CA LYS A 105 3.41 -6.79 -6.54
C LYS A 105 2.03 -6.26 -6.90
N PHE A 106 1.58 -6.52 -8.12
CA PHE A 106 0.24 -6.15 -8.57
C PHE A 106 -0.85 -6.81 -7.72
N ILE A 107 -0.75 -8.13 -7.49
CA ILE A 107 -1.73 -8.86 -6.67
C ILE A 107 -1.73 -8.36 -5.23
N ARG A 108 -0.57 -8.04 -4.65
CA ARG A 108 -0.49 -7.44 -3.31
C ARG A 108 -1.17 -6.07 -3.25
N TYR A 109 -0.93 -5.24 -4.25
CA TYR A 109 -1.59 -3.93 -4.38
C TYR A 109 -3.11 -4.07 -4.54
N LEU A 110 -3.55 -4.97 -5.43
CA LEU A 110 -4.97 -5.25 -5.63
C LEU A 110 -5.63 -5.78 -4.36
N ASN A 111 -4.98 -6.68 -3.63
CA ASN A 111 -5.50 -7.22 -2.37
C ASN A 111 -5.70 -6.13 -1.31
N HIS A 112 -4.72 -5.23 -1.16
CA HIS A 112 -4.83 -4.13 -0.21
C HIS A 112 -6.08 -3.29 -0.49
N ASN A 113 -6.26 -2.87 -1.75
CA ASN A 113 -7.41 -2.09 -2.17
C ASN A 113 -8.73 -2.87 -2.09
N ALA A 114 -8.72 -4.17 -2.42
CA ALA A 114 -9.88 -5.04 -2.28
C ALA A 114 -10.33 -5.13 -0.81
N TYR A 115 -9.41 -5.25 0.14
CA TYR A 115 -9.76 -5.25 1.56
C TYR A 115 -10.45 -3.95 1.98
N THR A 116 -10.00 -2.81 1.46
CA THR A 116 -10.69 -1.54 1.68
C THR A 116 -12.12 -1.55 1.14
N ILE A 117 -12.34 -1.99 -0.10
CA ILE A 117 -13.71 -2.12 -0.64
C ILE A 117 -14.58 -3.07 0.19
N ILE A 118 -14.04 -4.19 0.68
CA ILE A 118 -14.78 -5.13 1.54
C ILE A 118 -15.30 -4.42 2.79
N THR A 119 -14.52 -3.53 3.39
CA THR A 119 -14.92 -2.81 4.60
C THR A 119 -15.98 -1.74 4.34
N ILE A 120 -15.97 -1.14 3.14
CA ILE A 120 -16.93 -0.13 2.71
C ILE A 120 -18.26 -0.79 2.31
N GLU A 121 -18.22 -1.71 1.35
CA GLU A 121 -19.41 -2.28 0.70
C GLU A 121 -19.92 -3.58 1.31
N ARG A 122 -19.11 -4.25 2.15
CA ARG A 122 -19.44 -5.55 2.76
C ARG A 122 -19.71 -6.66 1.74
N VAL A 123 -18.99 -6.65 0.63
CA VAL A 123 -19.04 -7.71 -0.39
C VAL A 123 -17.89 -8.72 -0.22
N HIS A 124 -17.99 -9.87 -0.88
CA HIS A 124 -16.94 -10.89 -0.85
C HIS A 124 -15.72 -10.48 -1.71
N PHE A 125 -14.57 -11.11 -1.45
CA PHE A 125 -13.27 -10.72 -2.01
C PHE A 125 -13.22 -10.53 -3.53
N CYS A 126 -13.78 -11.45 -4.34
CA CYS A 126 -13.71 -11.32 -5.80
C CYS A 126 -14.45 -10.09 -6.33
N LYS A 127 -15.67 -9.84 -5.83
CA LYS A 127 -16.44 -8.66 -6.20
C LYS A 127 -15.72 -7.38 -5.74
N ALA A 128 -15.18 -7.39 -4.52
CA ALA A 128 -14.41 -6.27 -4.00
C ALA A 128 -13.14 -5.98 -4.83
N ALA A 129 -12.40 -7.01 -5.24
CA ALA A 129 -11.22 -6.86 -6.08
C ALA A 129 -11.56 -6.29 -7.46
N ALA A 130 -12.64 -6.78 -8.09
CA ALA A 130 -13.11 -6.24 -9.37
C ALA A 130 -13.49 -4.76 -9.24
N LYS A 131 -14.19 -4.39 -8.17
CA LYS A 131 -14.56 -2.99 -7.92
C LYS A 131 -13.35 -2.12 -7.61
N ALA A 132 -12.45 -2.57 -6.74
CA ALA A 132 -11.21 -1.88 -6.43
C ALA A 132 -10.40 -1.59 -7.71
N PHE A 133 -10.24 -2.58 -8.57
CA PHE A 133 -9.57 -2.42 -9.86
C PHE A 133 -10.26 -1.38 -10.74
N SER A 134 -11.59 -1.46 -10.88
CA SER A 134 -12.35 -0.46 -11.65
C SER A 134 -12.15 0.94 -11.09
N THR A 135 -12.25 1.13 -9.78
CA THR A 135 -12.10 2.44 -9.12
C THR A 135 -10.70 3.02 -9.31
N ILE A 136 -9.66 2.19 -9.21
CA ILE A 136 -8.27 2.60 -9.42
C ILE A 136 -8.06 3.02 -10.88
N VAL A 137 -8.52 2.22 -11.85
CA VAL A 137 -8.33 2.51 -13.28
C VAL A 137 -9.10 3.77 -13.69
N SER A 138 -10.34 3.93 -13.23
CA SER A 138 -11.16 5.11 -13.53
C SER A 138 -10.58 6.41 -12.94
N ASN A 139 -9.74 6.32 -11.91
CA ASN A 139 -9.11 7.48 -11.25
C ASN A 139 -7.58 7.41 -11.28
N ALA A 140 -7.00 6.74 -12.28
CA ALA A 140 -5.57 6.37 -12.31
C ALA A 140 -4.64 7.58 -12.15
N LEU A 141 -4.96 8.72 -12.77
CA LEU A 141 -4.15 9.94 -12.63
C LEU A 141 -4.13 10.47 -11.18
N GLN A 142 -5.28 10.45 -10.51
CA GLN A 142 -5.40 10.91 -9.12
C GLN A 142 -4.66 9.95 -8.17
N VAL A 143 -4.86 8.64 -8.35
CA VAL A 143 -4.13 7.59 -7.62
C VAL A 143 -2.62 7.78 -7.79
N ALA A 144 -2.14 7.90 -9.03
CA ALA A 144 -0.72 8.05 -9.32
C ALA A 144 -0.14 9.31 -8.68
N THR A 145 -0.89 10.41 -8.71
CA THR A 145 -0.47 11.69 -8.11
C THR A 145 -0.36 11.57 -6.59
N ILE A 146 -1.36 11.00 -5.94
CA ILE A 146 -1.41 10.86 -4.48
C ILE A 146 -0.34 9.89 -3.99
N ASN A 147 -0.17 8.75 -4.65
CA ASN A 147 0.86 7.79 -4.26
C ASN A 147 2.26 8.37 -4.47
N SER A 148 2.52 9.07 -5.58
CA SER A 148 3.83 9.68 -5.82
C SER A 148 4.17 10.78 -4.81
N ILE A 149 3.23 11.69 -4.54
CA ILE A 149 3.42 12.76 -3.54
C ILE A 149 3.52 12.18 -2.13
N GLY A 150 2.67 11.21 -1.81
CA GLY A 150 2.66 10.50 -0.53
C GLY A 150 3.99 9.80 -0.26
N ASP A 151 4.48 9.04 -1.23
CA ASP A 151 5.77 8.33 -1.14
C ASP A 151 6.93 9.31 -0.92
N PHE A 152 6.93 10.45 -1.62
CA PHE A 152 7.94 11.47 -1.45
C PHE A 152 7.92 12.09 -0.04
N ILE A 153 6.73 12.48 0.45
CA ILE A 153 6.57 13.06 1.79
C ILE A 153 6.96 12.05 2.88
N LEU A 154 6.50 10.81 2.76
CA LEU A 154 6.83 9.74 3.71
C LEU A 154 8.32 9.39 3.67
N PHE A 155 8.96 9.43 2.50
CA PHE A 155 10.41 9.28 2.38
C PHE A 155 11.17 10.40 3.09
N LEU A 156 10.76 11.65 2.89
CA LEU A 156 11.35 12.80 3.58
C LEU A 156 11.18 12.66 5.10
N GLY A 157 10.01 12.18 5.56
CA GLY A 157 9.77 11.85 6.96
C GLY A 157 10.75 10.82 7.52
N LYS A 158 11.04 9.73 6.78
CA LYS A 158 12.03 8.72 7.18
C LYS A 158 13.43 9.34 7.36
N CYS A 159 13.83 10.21 6.42
CA CYS A 159 15.11 10.90 6.47
C CYS A 159 15.22 11.87 7.66
N ILE A 160 14.19 12.68 7.90
CA ILE A 160 14.18 13.65 9.01
C ILE A 160 14.23 12.93 10.36
N VAL A 161 13.40 11.91 10.58
CA VAL A 161 13.39 11.15 11.84
C VAL A 161 14.76 10.52 12.10
N THR A 162 15.38 9.94 11.08
CA THR A 162 16.71 9.32 11.19
C THR A 162 17.79 10.37 11.49
N ALA A 163 17.78 11.51 10.79
CA ALA A 163 18.75 12.58 10.97
C ALA A 163 18.65 13.22 12.35
N VAL A 164 17.46 13.57 12.81
CA VAL A 164 17.23 14.17 14.13
C VAL A 164 17.65 13.21 15.24
N THR A 165 17.25 11.94 15.14
CA THR A 165 17.63 10.91 16.13
C THR A 165 19.14 10.68 16.13
N GLY A 166 19.78 10.67 14.97
CA GLY A 166 21.23 10.55 14.82
C GLY A 166 22.00 11.73 15.41
N ILE A 167 21.54 12.96 15.17
CA ILE A 167 22.15 14.18 15.74
C ILE A 167 22.03 14.18 17.26
N ILE A 168 20.83 13.90 17.81
CA ILE A 168 20.61 13.83 19.25
C ILE A 168 21.49 12.73 19.87
N GLY A 169 21.51 11.54 19.26
CA GLY A 169 22.36 10.44 19.69
C GLY A 169 23.84 10.82 19.69
N LEU A 170 24.32 11.45 18.62
CA LEU A 170 25.70 11.92 18.51
C LEU A 170 26.06 12.93 19.60
N LEU A 171 25.20 13.92 19.87
CA LEU A 171 25.42 14.94 20.88
C LEU A 171 25.46 14.36 22.30
N LEU A 172 24.56 13.41 22.60
CA LEU A 172 24.53 12.73 23.89
C LEU A 172 25.76 11.86 24.10
N LEU A 173 26.18 11.10 23.09
CA LEU A 173 27.36 10.24 23.20
C LEU A 173 28.66 11.05 23.25
N LYS A 174 28.76 12.14 22.49
CA LYS A 174 29.92 13.05 22.53
C LYS A 174 30.10 13.74 23.89
N ARG A 175 29.04 13.88 24.69
CA ARG A 175 29.11 14.44 26.04
C ARG A 175 29.77 13.49 27.05
N ASN A 176 29.87 12.19 26.74
CA ASN A 176 30.49 11.21 27.62
C ASN A 176 31.97 11.03 27.25
N SER A 177 32.87 11.56 28.08
CA SER A 177 34.32 11.53 27.89
C SER A 177 34.93 10.12 27.84
N ASP A 178 34.24 9.14 28.43
CA ASP A 178 34.70 7.75 28.54
C ASP A 178 34.50 6.94 27.24
N LEU A 179 33.80 7.49 26.24
CA LEU A 179 33.51 6.82 24.98
C LEU A 179 34.40 7.33 23.82
N HIS A 180 35.57 6.72 23.66
CA HIS A 180 36.47 7.03 22.54
C HIS A 180 35.91 6.65 21.15
N PHE A 181 34.94 5.71 21.08
CA PHE A 181 34.40 5.18 19.82
C PHE A 181 32.89 5.45 19.65
N PHE A 182 32.44 6.69 19.82
CA PHE A 182 31.02 7.08 19.75
C PHE A 182 30.37 6.93 18.35
N ALA A 183 31.16 6.84 17.28
CA ALA A 183 30.65 6.75 15.91
C ALA A 183 29.88 5.45 15.64
N VAL A 184 30.38 4.31 16.13
CA VAL A 184 29.74 2.98 15.97
C VAL A 184 28.36 2.92 16.62
N PRO A 185 28.18 3.23 17.92
CA PRO A 185 26.86 3.23 18.54
C PRO A 185 25.93 4.30 17.94
N THR A 186 26.43 5.44 17.48
CA THR A 186 25.61 6.43 16.74
C THR A 186 25.07 5.85 15.43
N LEU A 187 25.91 5.15 14.67
CA LEU A 187 25.50 4.48 13.43
C LEU A 187 24.43 3.41 13.70
N VAL A 188 24.59 2.62 14.77
CA VAL A 188 23.60 1.63 15.20
C VAL A 188 22.26 2.30 15.54
N ILE A 189 22.27 3.41 16.29
CA ILE A 189 21.07 4.21 16.59
C ILE A 189 20.38 4.67 15.29
N CYS A 190 21.14 5.20 14.33
CA CYS A 190 20.59 5.63 13.03
C CYS A 190 19.93 4.48 12.26
N ILE A 191 20.55 3.30 12.24
CA ILE A 191 19.98 2.11 11.58
C ILE A 191 18.64 1.72 12.22
N PHE A 192 18.59 1.63 13.55
CA PHE A 192 17.34 1.29 14.26
C PHE A 192 16.28 2.38 14.07
N ALA A 193 16.65 3.65 14.14
CA ALA A 193 15.74 4.77 13.93
C ALA A 193 15.13 4.72 12.52
N PHE A 194 15.92 4.40 11.50
CA PHE A 194 15.42 4.24 10.13
C PHE A 194 14.38 3.10 10.03
N PHE A 195 14.65 1.94 10.62
CA PHE A 195 13.69 0.82 10.62
C PHE A 195 12.39 1.16 11.35
N ILE A 196 12.47 1.79 12.52
CA ILE A 196 11.29 2.22 13.27
C ILE A 196 10.49 3.24 12.46
N ALA A 197 11.16 4.25 11.88
CA ALA A 197 10.52 5.24 11.02
C ALA A 197 9.84 4.57 9.81
N HIS A 198 10.50 3.59 9.19
CA HIS A 198 9.94 2.83 8.09
C HIS A 198 8.66 2.07 8.50
N CYS A 199 8.69 1.36 9.63
CA CYS A 199 7.53 0.63 10.15
C CYS A 199 6.33 1.56 10.39
N ILE A 200 6.54 2.67 11.09
CA ILE A 200 5.46 3.62 11.39
C ILE A 200 4.95 4.29 10.12
N LEU A 201 5.84 4.80 9.26
CA LEU A 201 5.43 5.52 8.05
C LEU A 201 4.77 4.61 7.01
N SER A 202 5.09 3.32 6.99
CA SER A 202 4.34 2.34 6.18
C SER A 202 2.88 2.17 6.63
N LEU A 203 2.58 2.36 7.91
CA LEU A 203 1.20 2.36 8.40
C LEU A 203 0.44 3.58 7.88
N TYR A 204 1.10 4.74 7.86
CA TYR A 204 0.52 5.97 7.32
C TYR A 204 0.21 5.85 5.82
N GLU A 205 1.10 5.24 5.04
CA GLU A 205 0.89 4.92 3.63
C GLU A 205 -0.41 4.14 3.41
N MET A 206 -0.59 3.03 4.15
CA MET A 206 -1.81 2.22 4.09
C MET A 206 -3.08 2.97 4.51
N VAL A 207 -2.98 3.90 5.46
CA VAL A 207 -4.10 4.75 5.88
C VAL A 207 -4.49 5.71 4.76
N VAL A 208 -3.51 6.34 4.11
CA VAL A 208 -3.74 7.27 2.99
C VAL A 208 -4.38 6.54 1.82
N ASP A 209 -3.86 5.37 1.42
CA ASP A 209 -4.43 4.54 0.37
C ASP A 209 -5.89 4.16 0.68
N SER A 210 -6.15 3.71 1.92
CA SER A 210 -7.50 3.33 2.35
C SER A 210 -8.46 4.52 2.36
N LEU A 211 -7.99 5.68 2.81
CA LEU A 211 -8.78 6.91 2.86
C LEU A 211 -9.11 7.39 1.44
N PHE A 212 -8.14 7.37 0.54
CA PHE A 212 -8.34 7.73 -0.85
C PHE A 212 -9.45 6.86 -1.48
N LEU A 213 -9.37 5.54 -1.27
CA LEU A 213 -10.40 4.65 -1.79
C LEU A 213 -11.77 4.88 -1.13
N CYS A 214 -11.82 5.23 0.16
CA CYS A 214 -13.07 5.65 0.82
C CYS A 214 -13.68 6.88 0.14
N VAL A 215 -12.87 7.87 -0.21
CA VAL A 215 -13.32 9.09 -0.92
C VAL A 215 -13.83 8.76 -2.32
N CYS A 216 -13.10 7.93 -3.09
CA CYS A 216 -13.55 7.52 -4.42
C CYS A 216 -14.86 6.73 -4.38
N GLU A 217 -14.98 5.81 -3.43
CA GLU A 217 -16.20 5.00 -3.31
C GLU A 217 -17.38 5.80 -2.77
N ASP A 218 -17.15 6.72 -1.84
CA ASP A 218 -18.19 7.64 -1.36
C ASP A 218 -18.71 8.52 -2.50
N LYS A 219 -17.84 8.98 -3.40
CA LYS A 219 -18.23 9.66 -4.64
C LYS A 219 -19.06 8.76 -5.56
N ASN A 220 -18.66 7.50 -5.74
CA ASN A 220 -19.37 6.56 -6.59
C ASN A 220 -20.75 6.16 -6.04
N LEU A 221 -20.88 6.03 -4.71
CA LEU A 221 -22.10 5.56 -4.05
C LEU A 221 -23.09 6.68 -3.75
N ASN A 222 -22.61 7.81 -3.24
CA ASN A 222 -23.44 8.88 -2.71
C ASN A 222 -23.49 10.11 -3.63
N GLY A 223 -22.79 10.09 -4.76
CA GLY A 223 -22.83 11.16 -5.77
C GLY A 223 -22.63 12.53 -5.14
N ASP A 224 -23.57 13.44 -5.35
CA ASP A 224 -23.47 14.81 -4.87
C ASP A 224 -23.75 15.01 -3.36
N GLU A 225 -24.29 14.00 -2.67
CA GLU A 225 -24.58 14.03 -1.23
C GLU A 225 -23.48 13.41 -0.37
N GLY A 226 -22.41 12.91 -0.99
CA GLY A 226 -21.31 12.25 -0.30
C GLY A 226 -20.42 13.20 0.52
N LYS A 227 -19.84 12.67 1.60
CA LYS A 227 -18.86 13.37 2.45
C LYS A 227 -17.58 13.74 1.70
N TRP A 228 -17.27 13.08 0.58
CA TRP A 228 -16.12 13.36 -0.26
C TRP A 228 -16.05 14.82 -0.71
N LYS A 229 -17.18 15.53 -0.88
CA LYS A 229 -17.21 16.96 -1.23
C LYS A 229 -16.64 17.88 -0.16
N THR A 230 -16.73 17.48 1.10
CA THR A 230 -16.14 18.22 2.22
C THR A 230 -14.68 17.84 2.46
N SER A 231 -14.18 16.83 1.74
CA SER A 231 -12.81 16.36 1.86
C SER A 231 -11.91 17.18 0.93
N ARG A 232 -10.76 17.67 1.40
CA ARG A 232 -9.78 18.45 0.59
C ARG A 232 -9.26 17.74 -0.68
N LEU A 233 -9.57 16.45 -0.85
CA LEU A 233 -9.33 15.68 -2.06
C LEU A 233 -10.27 16.09 -3.22
N SER A 234 -11.47 16.63 -2.94
CA SER A 234 -12.36 17.19 -3.97
C SER A 234 -11.68 18.34 -4.72
N ASP A 235 -10.90 19.16 -4.00
CA ASP A 235 -10.25 20.36 -4.54
C ASP A 235 -9.08 20.00 -5.46
N LEU A 236 -8.42 18.86 -5.22
CA LEU A 236 -7.36 18.33 -6.10
C LEU A 236 -7.93 17.76 -7.41
N GLY A 237 -9.19 17.29 -7.40
CA GLY A 237 -9.89 16.77 -8.58
C GLY A 237 -10.73 17.79 -9.34
N ALA A 238 -11.03 18.96 -8.74
CA ALA A 238 -11.83 20.03 -9.35
C ALA A 238 -11.09 20.80 -10.44
N LYS A 239 -9.78 20.59 -10.61
CA LYS A 239 -9.03 21.10 -11.76
C LYS A 239 -9.14 20.15 -12.97
N LYS A 240 -10.36 19.80 -13.36
CA LYS A 240 -10.62 19.37 -14.73
C LYS A 240 -10.63 20.66 -15.56
N PRO A 241 -9.86 20.81 -16.65
CA PRO A 241 -10.08 21.94 -17.54
C PRO A 241 -11.54 21.86 -17.99
N GLU A 242 -12.30 22.91 -17.74
CA GLU A 242 -13.58 23.14 -18.41
C GLU A 242 -13.28 23.09 -19.91
N ILE A 243 -13.55 21.96 -20.54
CA ILE A 243 -13.83 21.97 -21.97
C ILE A 243 -15.25 22.50 -22.03
N ASP A 244 -15.32 23.77 -22.38
CA ASP A 244 -16.52 24.52 -22.68
C ASP A 244 -17.25 23.87 -23.86
N GLU A 245 -18.00 22.79 -23.60
CA GLU A 245 -18.97 22.21 -24.55
C GLU A 245 -20.29 23.01 -24.56
N GLY A 246 -20.34 24.19 -23.92
CA GLY A 246 -21.49 25.08 -23.89
C GLY A 246 -21.48 26.21 -24.93
N ALA A 247 -20.32 26.58 -25.48
CA ALA A 247 -20.21 27.76 -26.34
C ALA A 247 -20.31 27.52 -27.86
N GLU A 248 -20.25 26.27 -28.34
CA GLU A 248 -20.35 26.01 -29.80
C GLU A 248 -21.78 25.85 -30.33
N MET A 249 -22.78 25.61 -29.47
CA MET A 249 -24.17 25.45 -29.93
C MET A 249 -24.95 26.77 -30.08
N GLN A 250 -24.40 27.92 -29.63
CA GLN A 250 -25.01 29.24 -29.83
C GLN A 250 -24.44 30.01 -31.04
N ASN A 251 -23.25 29.68 -31.52
CA ASN A 251 -22.65 30.36 -32.69
C ASN A 251 -23.05 29.75 -34.05
N LEU A 252 -23.67 28.56 -34.07
CA LEU A 252 -24.22 27.93 -35.28
C LEU A 252 -25.70 28.24 -35.53
N GLN A 253 -26.40 28.87 -34.58
CA GLN A 253 -27.77 29.37 -34.78
C GLN A 253 -27.84 30.86 -35.18
N ASN A 254 -26.70 31.57 -35.19
CA ASN A 254 -26.63 33.00 -35.48
C ASN A 254 -25.76 33.34 -36.71
N LYS A 255 -25.63 32.41 -37.66
CA LYS A 255 -24.98 32.68 -38.94
C LYS A 255 -25.73 32.06 -40.11
#